data_AF-A0A948SD93-F1
#
_entry.id   AF-A0A948SD93-F1
#
_cell.length_a   1.000
_cell.length_b   1.000
_cell.length_c   1.000
_cell.angle_alpha   90.00
_cell.angle_beta   90.00
_cell.angle_gamma   90.00
#
_symmetry.space_group_name_H-M   'P 1'
#
loop_
_entity.id
_entity.type
_entity.pdbx_description
1 polymer ?
#
loop_
_entity_poly.entity_id
_entity_poly.type
_entity_poly.pdbx_seq_one_letter_code
_entity_poly.pdbx_strand_id
1 'polypeptide(L)'
;MWHRGSTHFFPGKRFSSSCRSNGMGPCSCRPLCRSRCRMSCRAHVTETCSRWSSARSNCSTLPPCSVPMEQQRPNPEAAFSLVELLVAAAIGAVVIAATAIGFAVISNAVTRGGRIDVELPGNTHANLFGGAGDYITMWPNPNYAEAAKARLLRDKLMEDVSAATAVFALGRNAQWTNNRIAVLNLTVTNDLRGLAFPEGFRKLLVSEGMAGAATFLTNQTGPLTATNATIFVLGGLESQSILAGASNSLRVVATYEVDFVSTTSPPGTYASVRRYVGGNAKPTDYYHSFYPGEDNGTGGFRPLAVNFGRAALGGTYNVAPNHPFTFLWWPDPLVTRLGGAPVPVAGSPPLRSAYTNMAGRTSLFTIVPMFPGQ
;
A
#
# COMPACT_ATOMS: atom_id res chain seq x y z
N MET A 1 -27.32 27.89 39.68
CA MET A 1 -27.00 27.42 41.05
C MET A 1 -25.77 26.52 40.92
N TRP A 2 -24.72 26.83 41.69
CA TRP A 2 -23.40 26.17 41.80
C TRP A 2 -22.29 26.49 40.77
N HIS A 3 -21.38 27.36 41.22
CA HIS A 3 -20.01 27.58 40.79
C HIS A 3 -19.03 26.83 41.73
N ARG A 4 -17.87 26.41 41.20
CA ARG A 4 -16.49 26.37 41.78
C ARG A 4 -15.66 25.49 40.83
N GLY A 5 -14.47 25.82 40.32
CA GLY A 5 -13.42 26.72 40.78
C GLY A 5 -12.32 25.91 41.49
N SER A 6 -11.18 25.63 40.82
CA SER A 6 -9.81 25.80 41.36
C SER A 6 -8.72 25.10 40.52
N THR A 7 -7.61 25.82 40.46
CA THR A 7 -6.29 25.58 39.84
C THR A 7 -5.29 25.04 40.86
N HIS A 8 -4.22 24.34 40.41
CA HIS A 8 -2.79 24.43 40.85
C HIS A 8 -1.96 23.34 40.08
N PHE A 9 -0.95 23.68 39.24
CA PHE A 9 0.52 23.86 39.50
C PHE A 9 1.21 22.58 40.08
N PHE A 10 2.33 22.01 39.58
CA PHE A 10 3.66 22.53 39.18
C PHE A 10 4.54 21.41 38.49
N PRO A 11 5.87 21.55 38.19
CA PRO A 11 6.45 21.57 36.83
C PRO A 11 7.44 20.43 36.46
N GLY A 12 7.96 20.46 35.22
CA GLY A 12 9.14 19.69 34.80
C GLY A 12 9.96 20.38 33.69
N LYS A 13 11.16 20.84 34.04
CA LYS A 13 12.16 21.54 33.22
C LYS A 13 12.67 20.72 32.02
N ARG A 14 12.99 21.38 30.89
CA ARG A 14 14.09 20.93 29.98
C ARG A 14 14.91 22.11 29.46
N PHE A 15 16.21 21.89 29.53
CA PHE A 15 17.32 22.76 29.15
C PHE A 15 17.31 23.12 27.65
N SER A 16 17.53 24.40 27.34
CA SER A 16 18.06 24.84 26.05
C SER A 16 19.52 25.24 26.24
N SER A 17 20.44 24.54 25.58
CA SER A 17 21.81 25.03 25.37
C SER A 17 22.01 25.28 23.88
N SER A 18 22.13 26.56 23.56
CA SER A 18 22.64 27.06 22.28
C SER A 18 24.16 26.95 22.25
N CYS A 19 24.72 26.34 21.21
CA CYS A 19 26.09 26.59 20.77
C CYS A 19 26.06 26.89 19.28
N ARG A 20 26.10 28.19 18.96
CA ARG A 20 26.66 28.69 17.69
C ARG A 20 28.16 28.84 17.90
N SER A 21 28.97 28.31 16.99
CA SER A 21 30.31 28.86 16.75
C SER A 21 30.52 28.98 15.24
N ASN A 22 30.91 30.19 14.87
CA ASN A 22 31.32 30.61 13.53
C ASN A 22 32.70 30.02 13.18
N GLY A 23 32.96 29.89 11.89
CA GLY A 23 34.17 29.26 11.36
C GLY A 23 35.44 30.10 11.37
N MET A 24 36.54 29.41 11.05
CA MET A 24 37.73 29.84 10.27
C MET A 24 38.70 28.64 10.26
N GLY A 25 39.16 28.19 9.08
CA GLY A 25 40.19 27.12 8.94
C GLY A 25 41.61 27.68 9.06
N PRO A 26 42.65 27.08 8.43
CA PRO A 26 42.99 25.66 8.27
C PRO A 26 44.34 25.34 8.96
N CYS A 27 44.65 24.06 9.26
CA CYS A 27 46.02 23.62 9.51
C CYS A 27 46.23 22.15 9.14
N SER A 28 47.35 21.92 8.47
CA SER A 28 47.89 20.70 7.88
C SER A 28 48.46 19.70 8.90
N CYS A 29 48.48 18.41 8.53
CA CYS A 29 49.66 17.52 8.66
C CYS A 29 49.48 16.20 7.88
N ARG A 30 50.44 15.94 6.97
CA ARG A 30 50.77 14.65 6.31
C ARG A 30 51.84 13.91 7.14
N PRO A 31 52.04 12.58 7.03
CA PRO A 31 52.93 11.96 5.99
C PRO A 31 52.32 10.67 5.39
N LEU A 32 52.34 10.39 4.08
CA LEU A 32 53.40 9.94 3.16
C LEU A 32 54.20 8.66 3.54
N CYS A 33 53.83 7.58 2.83
CA CYS A 33 54.68 6.71 1.97
C CYS A 33 55.39 5.44 2.51
N ARG A 34 55.29 4.41 1.63
CA ARG A 34 56.02 3.12 1.47
C ARG A 34 55.30 1.89 2.05
N SER A 35 55.15 0.76 1.36
CA SER A 35 55.58 0.32 0.01
C SER A 35 54.87 -0.99 -0.36
N ARG A 36 54.72 -1.23 -1.66
CA ARG A 36 54.20 -2.43 -2.32
C ARG A 36 55.11 -3.67 -2.16
N CYS A 37 54.51 -4.85 -2.09
CA CYS A 37 54.89 -6.16 -2.68
C CYS A 37 53.78 -7.16 -2.25
N ARG A 38 52.76 -7.52 -3.03
CA ARG A 38 52.63 -8.37 -4.24
C ARG A 38 53.20 -9.80 -4.12
N MET A 39 52.31 -10.75 -4.42
CA MET A 39 52.44 -12.18 -4.78
C MET A 39 52.58 -13.17 -3.61
N SER A 40 51.60 -14.06 -3.36
CA SER A 40 51.07 -15.17 -4.20
C SER A 40 52.02 -16.37 -4.26
N CYS A 41 51.67 -17.45 -3.55
CA CYS A 41 51.66 -18.86 -3.99
C CYS A 41 51.21 -19.70 -2.78
N ARG A 42 50.00 -20.27 -2.78
CA ARG A 42 49.58 -21.51 -3.45
C ARG A 42 50.22 -22.75 -2.83
N ALA A 43 49.40 -23.46 -2.08
CA ALA A 43 49.66 -24.78 -1.52
C ALA A 43 49.62 -25.87 -2.61
N HIS A 44 50.58 -26.79 -2.55
CA HIS A 44 50.61 -28.15 -3.11
C HIS A 44 51.55 -28.91 -2.15
N VAL A 45 51.07 -29.77 -1.25
CA VAL A 45 50.60 -31.16 -1.41
C VAL A 45 51.71 -32.10 -1.90
N THR A 46 51.94 -33.10 -1.04
CA THR A 46 52.52 -34.46 -1.21
C THR A 46 54.04 -34.66 -1.29
N GLU A 47 54.52 -35.32 -0.23
CA GLU A 47 55.31 -36.55 -0.22
C GLU A 47 56.62 -36.60 -0.99
N THR A 48 57.73 -36.75 -0.25
CA THR A 48 58.61 -37.91 -0.47
C THR A 48 59.49 -38.18 0.74
N CYS A 49 59.42 -39.44 1.14
CA CYS A 49 60.23 -40.11 2.14
C CYS A 49 61.68 -40.26 1.62
N SER A 50 62.69 -39.99 2.47
CA SER A 50 63.99 -40.70 2.56
C SER A 50 65.13 -39.77 2.97
N ARG A 51 65.59 -39.92 4.22
CA ARG A 51 67.01 -40.20 4.52
C ARG A 51 67.18 -40.35 6.04
N TRP A 52 67.32 -41.61 6.43
CA TRP A 52 68.12 -42.02 7.59
C TRP A 52 69.56 -41.53 7.42
N SER A 53 70.12 -40.89 8.44
CA SER A 53 71.31 -41.43 9.13
C SER A 53 71.69 -40.58 10.35
N SER A 54 71.88 -41.30 11.47
CA SER A 54 72.84 -41.07 12.55
C SER A 54 72.69 -39.86 13.48
N ALA A 55 72.10 -40.10 14.65
CA ALA A 55 72.76 -39.83 15.95
C ALA A 55 72.17 -40.74 17.06
N ARG A 56 72.95 -41.77 17.40
CA ARG A 56 73.00 -42.45 18.72
C ARG A 56 73.31 -41.39 19.81
N SER A 57 72.99 -41.47 21.11
CA SER A 57 72.64 -42.57 22.03
C SER A 57 72.50 -42.00 23.46
N ASN A 58 71.82 -42.75 24.34
CA ASN A 58 71.89 -42.76 25.83
C ASN A 58 71.12 -41.63 26.56
N CYS A 59 70.40 -41.80 27.68
CA CYS A 59 70.26 -42.79 28.77
C CYS A 59 68.78 -42.75 29.25
N SER A 60 68.01 -43.85 29.35
CA SER A 60 67.87 -44.73 30.53
C SER A 60 67.84 -44.06 31.91
N THR A 61 66.63 -43.89 32.49
CA THR A 61 66.26 -44.29 33.87
C THR A 61 64.78 -43.94 34.15
N LEU A 62 63.94 -44.98 34.24
CA LEU A 62 62.67 -44.95 34.98
C LEU A 62 62.92 -45.41 36.43
N PRO A 63 62.04 -45.04 37.37
CA PRO A 63 61.51 -46.07 38.27
C PRO A 63 59.97 -46.14 38.29
N PRO A 64 59.39 -47.24 38.79
CA PRO A 64 57.99 -47.64 38.54
C PRO A 64 57.05 -47.45 39.74
N CYS A 65 55.76 -47.77 39.51
CA CYS A 65 54.64 -47.95 40.48
C CYS A 65 54.03 -46.64 41.03
N SER A 66 52.72 -46.44 41.21
CA SER A 66 51.52 -47.27 41.13
C SER A 66 50.31 -46.40 41.48
N VAL A 67 49.28 -46.30 40.64
CA VAL A 67 47.88 -46.02 41.04
C VAL A 67 46.94 -46.42 39.91
N PRO A 68 45.86 -47.18 40.15
CA PRO A 68 44.81 -47.33 39.15
C PRO A 68 44.02 -46.02 39.09
N MET A 69 44.13 -45.29 37.98
CA MET A 69 43.12 -44.30 37.64
C MET A 69 41.85 -45.06 37.22
N GLU A 70 40.90 -45.13 38.15
CA GLU A 70 39.48 -45.25 37.82
C GLU A 70 39.15 -44.09 36.87
N GLN A 71 39.25 -44.35 35.57
CA GLN A 71 38.90 -43.40 34.54
C GLN A 71 37.38 -43.28 34.54
N GLN A 72 36.89 -42.39 35.38
CA GLN A 72 35.55 -41.85 35.38
C GLN A 72 35.24 -41.42 33.94
N ARG A 73 34.47 -42.25 33.21
CA ARG A 73 33.94 -41.84 31.91
C ARG A 73 33.09 -40.58 32.17
N PRO A 74 33.39 -39.44 31.54
CA PRO A 74 32.43 -38.35 31.56
C PRO A 74 31.13 -38.90 30.95
N ASN A 75 30.02 -38.73 31.66
CA ASN A 75 28.70 -38.94 31.09
C ASN A 75 28.67 -38.21 29.74
N PRO A 76 28.27 -38.85 28.63
CA PRO A 76 28.11 -38.13 27.39
C PRO A 76 27.10 -37.02 27.64
N GLU A 77 27.58 -35.78 27.59
CA GLU A 77 26.73 -34.59 27.55
C GLU A 77 25.64 -34.84 26.51
N ALA A 78 24.39 -34.64 26.91
CA ALA A 78 23.20 -35.06 26.18
C ALA A 78 23.31 -34.77 24.68
N ALA A 79 23.40 -35.85 23.88
CA ALA A 79 23.30 -35.73 22.43
C ALA A 79 21.87 -35.31 22.06
N PHE A 80 21.73 -34.30 21.20
CA PHE A 80 20.42 -33.84 20.72
C PHE A 80 19.68 -34.99 20.03
N SER A 81 18.41 -35.14 20.37
CA SER A 81 17.52 -36.04 19.67
C SER A 81 17.29 -35.58 18.22
N LEU A 82 16.99 -36.51 17.33
CA LEU A 82 16.71 -36.20 15.92
C LEU A 82 15.59 -35.17 15.76
N VAL A 83 14.61 -35.17 16.66
CA VAL A 83 13.50 -34.20 16.68
C VAL A 83 14.00 -32.80 17.02
N GLU A 84 14.88 -32.65 18.01
CA GLU A 84 15.46 -31.34 18.37
C GLU A 84 16.31 -30.77 17.23
N LEU A 85 17.06 -31.63 16.53
CA LEU A 85 17.87 -31.21 15.38
C LEU A 85 16.99 -30.79 14.19
N LEU A 86 15.87 -31.48 13.96
CA LEU A 86 14.89 -31.11 12.94
C LEU A 86 14.22 -29.75 13.25
N VAL A 87 13.81 -29.53 14.50
CA VAL A 87 13.21 -28.26 14.93
C VAL A 87 14.23 -27.12 14.82
N ALA A 88 15.48 -27.34 15.24
CA ALA A 88 16.55 -26.35 15.10
C ALA A 88 16.82 -26.02 13.61
N ALA A 89 16.84 -27.01 12.73
CA ALA A 89 17.00 -26.80 11.29
C ALA A 89 15.81 -26.05 10.67
N ALA A 90 14.58 -26.35 11.08
CA ALA A 90 13.38 -25.66 10.60
C ALA A 90 13.38 -24.18 11.02
N ILE A 91 13.71 -23.88 12.29
CA ILE A 91 13.83 -22.50 12.78
C ILE A 91 14.95 -21.77 12.04
N GLY A 92 16.11 -22.41 11.86
CA GLY A 92 17.23 -21.86 11.09
C GLY A 92 16.85 -21.53 9.64
N ALA A 93 16.12 -22.43 8.97
CA ALA A 93 15.65 -22.21 7.60
C ALA A 93 14.69 -21.02 7.50
N VAL A 94 13.74 -20.87 8.45
CA VAL A 94 12.81 -19.74 8.50
C VAL A 94 13.55 -18.41 8.69
N VAL A 95 14.55 -18.37 9.59
CA VAL A 95 15.34 -17.16 9.85
C VAL A 95 16.19 -16.78 8.63
N ILE A 96 16.84 -17.75 7.98
CA ILE A 96 17.64 -17.50 6.78
C ILE A 96 16.74 -17.02 5.63
N ALA A 97 15.58 -17.64 5.43
CA ALA A 97 14.63 -17.23 4.40
C ALA A 97 14.11 -15.79 4.64
N ALA A 98 13.72 -15.47 5.87
CA ALA A 98 13.28 -14.12 6.24
C ALA A 98 14.39 -13.08 6.01
N THR A 99 15.63 -13.42 6.35
CA THR A 99 16.78 -12.53 6.17
C THR A 99 17.13 -12.35 4.68
N ALA A 100 17.09 -13.44 3.89
CA ALA A 100 17.34 -13.38 2.46
C ALA A 100 16.30 -12.54 1.72
N ILE A 101 15.02 -12.70 2.07
CA ILE A 101 13.93 -11.85 1.54
C ILE A 101 14.14 -10.40 1.97
N GLY A 102 14.44 -10.13 3.24
CA GLY A 102 14.70 -8.78 3.74
C GLY A 102 15.88 -8.10 3.03
N PHE A 103 17.00 -8.81 2.86
CA PHE A 103 18.18 -8.29 2.15
C PHE A 103 17.88 -8.06 0.66
N ALA A 104 17.18 -8.97 0.00
CA ALA A 104 16.77 -8.80 -1.39
C ALA A 104 15.85 -7.57 -1.57
N VAL A 105 14.94 -7.32 -0.62
CA VAL A 105 14.09 -6.13 -0.64
C VAL A 105 14.93 -4.85 -0.46
N ILE A 106 15.83 -4.81 0.53
CA ILE A 106 16.65 -3.62 0.82
C ILE A 106 17.63 -3.32 -0.31
N SER A 107 18.34 -4.33 -0.81
CA SER A 107 19.31 -4.17 -1.90
C SER A 107 18.67 -3.73 -3.22
N ASN A 108 17.45 -4.20 -3.52
CA ASN A 108 16.68 -3.75 -4.68
C ASN A 108 16.00 -2.38 -4.48
N ALA A 109 15.68 -1.99 -3.25
CA ALA A 109 15.12 -0.67 -2.95
C ALA A 109 16.14 0.46 -3.18
N VAL A 110 17.42 0.23 -2.84
CA VAL A 110 18.48 1.24 -3.01
C VAL A 110 18.88 1.44 -4.48
N THR A 111 18.71 0.42 -5.34
CA THR A 111 19.17 0.45 -6.72
C THR A 111 18.17 1.03 -7.73
N ARG A 112 16.93 1.36 -7.34
CA ARG A 112 15.86 1.79 -8.28
C ARG A 112 15.42 3.26 -8.18
N GLY A 113 16.20 4.11 -7.53
CA GLY A 113 16.05 5.58 -7.61
C GLY A 113 15.63 6.19 -6.28
N GLY A 114 16.28 7.28 -5.90
CA GLY A 114 15.94 8.08 -4.73
C GLY A 114 14.53 8.66 -4.78
N ARG A 115 14.17 9.43 -3.75
CA ARG A 115 12.95 10.24 -3.79
C ARG A 115 12.97 11.15 -5.03
N ILE A 116 11.82 11.23 -5.69
CA ILE A 116 11.54 12.13 -6.80
C ILE A 116 10.50 13.14 -6.35
N ASP A 117 10.63 14.37 -6.85
CA ASP A 117 9.62 15.40 -6.69
C ASP A 117 8.77 15.41 -7.96
N VAL A 118 7.50 15.06 -7.81
CA VAL A 118 6.53 15.02 -8.90
C VAL A 118 5.74 16.31 -8.90
N GLU A 119 5.86 17.08 -9.98
CA GLU A 119 5.08 18.29 -10.21
C GLU A 119 3.67 17.91 -10.68
N LEU A 120 2.67 18.38 -9.93
CA LEU A 120 1.26 18.23 -10.23
C LEU A 120 0.75 19.47 -10.98
N PRO A 121 -0.08 19.29 -12.01
CA PRO A 121 -0.57 20.42 -12.81
C PRO A 121 -1.57 21.28 -12.03
N GLY A 122 -1.30 22.60 -11.97
CA GLY A 122 -2.23 23.61 -11.43
C GLY A 122 -2.74 23.28 -10.02
N ASN A 123 -4.04 23.49 -9.77
CA ASN A 123 -4.66 23.29 -8.45
C ASN A 123 -4.86 21.82 -8.05
N THR A 124 -4.20 20.86 -8.72
CA THR A 124 -4.38 19.43 -8.46
C THR A 124 -4.08 19.11 -7.00
N HIS A 125 -2.94 19.53 -6.46
CA HIS A 125 -2.59 19.22 -5.07
C HIS A 125 -3.64 19.73 -4.07
N ALA A 126 -4.15 20.95 -4.30
CA ALA A 126 -5.21 21.53 -3.49
C ALA A 126 -6.51 20.73 -3.56
N ASN A 127 -6.90 20.25 -4.74
CA ASN A 127 -8.10 19.40 -4.93
C ASN A 127 -7.94 18.01 -4.30
N LEU A 128 -6.73 17.46 -4.33
CA LEU A 128 -6.44 16.12 -3.81
C LEU A 128 -6.25 16.11 -2.28
N PHE A 129 -5.51 17.07 -1.73
CA PHE A 129 -5.06 17.04 -0.32
C PHE A 129 -5.56 18.21 0.53
N GLY A 130 -6.30 19.16 -0.05
CA GLY A 130 -6.78 20.33 0.67
C GLY A 130 -5.65 21.27 1.14
N GLY A 131 -4.49 21.25 0.47
CA GLY A 131 -3.32 22.06 0.79
C GLY A 131 -2.70 22.72 -0.43
N ALA A 132 -2.01 23.84 -0.23
CA ALA A 132 -1.26 24.50 -1.30
C ALA A 132 0.06 23.75 -1.58
N GLY A 133 0.44 23.70 -2.85
CA GLY A 133 1.69 23.10 -3.30
C GLY A 133 1.58 22.57 -4.72
N ASP A 134 2.69 22.52 -5.43
CA ASP A 134 2.74 21.99 -6.80
C ASP A 134 3.53 20.68 -6.87
N TYR A 135 4.22 20.31 -5.79
CA TYR A 135 5.13 19.17 -5.76
C TYR A 135 4.74 18.15 -4.71
N ILE A 136 4.88 16.87 -5.05
CA ILE A 136 4.83 15.76 -4.10
C ILE A 136 6.12 14.97 -4.19
N THR A 137 6.84 14.91 -3.07
CA THR A 137 8.00 14.04 -2.92
C THR A 137 7.55 12.60 -2.66
N MET A 138 7.94 11.68 -3.52
CA MET A 138 7.63 10.25 -3.38
C MET A 138 8.74 9.37 -3.95
N TRP A 139 8.60 8.05 -3.80
CA TRP A 139 9.49 7.11 -4.50
C TRP A 139 8.79 6.61 -5.77
N PRO A 140 9.51 6.49 -6.90
CA PRO A 140 8.94 5.93 -8.11
C PRO A 140 8.57 4.46 -7.90
N ASN A 141 7.60 3.96 -8.67
CA ASN A 141 7.26 2.54 -8.61
C ASN A 141 8.39 1.68 -9.23
N PRO A 142 8.66 0.48 -8.68
CA PRO A 142 7.90 -0.22 -7.66
C PRO A 142 8.24 0.24 -6.24
N ASN A 143 7.21 0.42 -5.39
CA ASN A 143 7.35 0.96 -4.04
C ASN A 143 6.63 0.09 -2.99
N TYR A 144 7.40 -0.65 -2.20
CA TYR A 144 6.88 -1.56 -1.17
C TYR A 144 6.23 -0.84 0.02
N ALA A 145 6.68 0.37 0.35
CA ALA A 145 6.10 1.13 1.45
C ALA A 145 4.68 1.62 1.08
N GLU A 146 4.50 2.12 -0.13
CA GLU A 146 3.19 2.49 -0.65
C GLU A 146 2.31 1.25 -0.90
N ALA A 147 2.89 0.11 -1.28
CA ALA A 147 2.14 -1.15 -1.38
C ALA A 147 1.58 -1.61 -0.02
N ALA A 148 2.31 -1.43 1.08
CA ALA A 148 1.81 -1.71 2.42
C ALA A 148 0.64 -0.78 2.79
N LYS A 149 0.75 0.52 2.48
CA LYS A 149 -0.36 1.48 2.67
C LYS A 149 -1.56 1.14 1.81
N ALA A 150 -1.35 0.69 0.58
CA ALA A 150 -2.42 0.30 -0.32
C ALA A 150 -3.22 -0.91 0.22
N ARG A 151 -2.54 -1.88 0.83
CA ARG A 151 -3.20 -3.00 1.53
C ARG A 151 -3.98 -2.53 2.75
N LEU A 152 -3.39 -1.69 3.59
CA LEU A 152 -4.10 -1.10 4.74
C LEU A 152 -5.34 -0.31 4.32
N LEU A 153 -5.25 0.45 3.22
CA LEU A 153 -6.39 1.19 2.68
C LEU A 153 -7.47 0.27 2.12
N ARG A 154 -7.08 -0.87 1.53
CA ARG A 154 -8.02 -1.90 1.07
C ARG A 154 -8.74 -2.57 2.25
N ASP A 155 -8.02 -2.87 3.32
CA ASP A 155 -8.61 -3.43 4.54
C ASP A 155 -9.59 -2.44 5.16
N LYS A 156 -9.25 -1.14 5.18
CA LYS A 156 -10.14 -0.04 5.59
C LYS A 156 -11.38 0.08 4.71
N LEU A 157 -11.25 -0.10 3.40
CA LEU A 157 -12.39 -0.15 2.50
C LEU A 157 -13.33 -1.28 2.88
N MET A 158 -12.80 -2.49 3.11
CA MET A 158 -13.63 -3.64 3.46
C MET A 158 -14.27 -3.48 4.84
N GLU A 159 -13.58 -2.86 5.80
CA GLU A 159 -14.13 -2.47 7.10
C GLU A 159 -15.31 -1.50 6.93
N ASP A 160 -15.13 -0.41 6.18
CA ASP A 160 -16.20 0.56 5.92
C ASP A 160 -17.38 -0.07 5.17
N VAL A 161 -17.10 -0.92 4.16
CA VAL A 161 -18.11 -1.64 3.38
C VAL A 161 -18.92 -2.59 4.28
N SER A 162 -18.27 -3.26 5.24
CA SER A 162 -18.97 -4.15 6.17
C SER A 162 -19.96 -3.43 7.09
N ALA A 163 -19.72 -2.14 7.36
CA ALA A 163 -20.60 -1.28 8.14
C ALA A 163 -21.58 -0.46 7.27
N ALA A 164 -21.54 -0.64 5.94
CA ALA A 164 -22.30 0.16 5.00
C ALA A 164 -23.67 -0.44 4.67
N THR A 165 -24.64 0.44 4.42
CA THR A 165 -25.96 0.07 3.88
C THR A 165 -25.94 -0.02 2.37
N ALA A 166 -25.16 0.83 1.70
CA ALA A 166 -25.01 0.84 0.25
C ALA A 166 -23.63 1.34 -0.18
N VAL A 167 -23.17 0.89 -1.35
CA VAL A 167 -21.90 1.31 -1.94
C VAL A 167 -22.09 1.59 -3.43
N PHE A 168 -21.66 2.76 -3.89
CA PHE A 168 -21.76 3.15 -5.30
C PHE A 168 -20.43 3.66 -5.84
N ALA A 169 -19.98 3.12 -6.98
CA ALA A 169 -18.80 3.60 -7.68
C ALA A 169 -19.22 4.44 -8.91
N LEU A 170 -18.76 5.69 -8.94
CA LEU A 170 -19.04 6.64 -10.01
C LEU A 170 -17.74 7.10 -10.69
N GLY A 171 -17.70 7.01 -12.02
CA GLY A 171 -16.61 7.50 -12.85
C GLY A 171 -16.71 9.01 -13.11
N ARG A 172 -15.56 9.70 -13.14
CA ARG A 172 -15.43 11.12 -13.47
C ARG A 172 -14.15 11.39 -14.27
N ASN A 173 -14.18 12.40 -15.14
CA ASN A 173 -13.00 12.82 -15.91
C ASN A 173 -12.31 14.06 -15.32
N ALA A 174 -13.05 14.85 -14.53
CA ALA A 174 -12.49 15.97 -13.78
C ALA A 174 -11.97 15.50 -12.42
N GLN A 175 -11.04 16.26 -11.85
CA GLN A 175 -10.66 16.16 -10.44
C GLN A 175 -11.78 16.72 -9.58
N TRP A 176 -12.12 16.03 -8.49
CA TRP A 176 -13.16 16.47 -7.58
C TRP A 176 -12.68 17.68 -6.77
N THR A 177 -13.45 18.77 -6.75
CA THR A 177 -13.17 19.93 -5.89
C THR A 177 -13.53 19.60 -4.45
N ASN A 178 -12.88 20.23 -3.46
CA ASN A 178 -12.87 19.84 -2.03
C ASN A 178 -14.22 19.72 -1.28
N ASN A 179 -15.35 19.73 -1.95
CA ASN A 179 -16.69 19.66 -1.39
C ASN A 179 -17.20 18.20 -1.39
N ARG A 180 -16.70 17.38 -0.45
CA ARG A 180 -17.24 16.03 -0.23
C ARG A 180 -18.45 16.12 0.69
N ILE A 181 -19.52 15.39 0.35
CA ILE A 181 -20.74 15.36 1.16
C ILE A 181 -20.53 14.46 2.38
N ALA A 182 -20.86 14.97 3.57
CA ALA A 182 -20.94 14.18 4.81
C ALA A 182 -22.31 13.52 4.98
N VAL A 183 -23.37 14.19 4.52
CA VAL A 183 -24.77 13.79 4.74
C VAL A 183 -25.55 13.95 3.45
N LEU A 184 -26.17 12.86 2.99
CA LEU A 184 -27.06 12.86 1.84
C LEU A 184 -28.50 13.02 2.32
N ASN A 185 -29.18 14.06 1.88
CA ASN A 185 -30.60 14.21 2.12
C ASN A 185 -31.38 13.37 1.11
N LEU A 186 -32.39 12.67 1.59
CA LEU A 186 -33.28 11.82 0.81
C LEU A 186 -34.70 12.35 1.02
N THR A 187 -35.36 12.71 -0.08
CA THR A 187 -36.80 12.93 -0.07
C THR A 187 -37.53 11.59 -0.03
N VAL A 188 -38.80 11.58 0.37
CA VAL A 188 -39.63 10.36 0.48
C VAL A 188 -39.74 9.60 -0.86
N THR A 189 -39.55 10.29 -1.98
CA THR A 189 -39.53 9.73 -3.34
C THR A 189 -38.21 9.09 -3.75
N ASN A 190 -37.12 9.33 -3.02
CA ASN A 190 -35.76 8.92 -3.37
C ASN A 190 -35.33 7.69 -2.55
N ASP A 191 -35.84 6.51 -2.91
CA ASP A 191 -35.43 5.24 -2.26
C ASP A 191 -34.19 4.62 -2.91
N LEU A 192 -33.09 4.55 -2.16
CA LEU A 192 -31.84 3.92 -2.60
C LEU A 192 -31.98 2.42 -2.89
N ARG A 193 -32.93 1.73 -2.26
CA ARG A 193 -33.13 0.27 -2.42
C ARG A 193 -33.63 -0.11 -3.81
N GLY A 194 -34.31 0.83 -4.48
CA GLY A 194 -34.81 0.67 -5.84
C GLY A 194 -33.73 0.85 -6.91
N LEU A 195 -32.50 1.24 -6.54
CA LEU A 195 -31.44 1.51 -7.51
C LEU A 195 -30.83 0.22 -8.04
N ALA A 196 -31.00 -0.04 -9.34
CA ALA A 196 -30.40 -1.18 -10.02
C ALA A 196 -28.97 -0.93 -10.49
N PHE A 197 -28.60 0.33 -10.75
CA PHE A 197 -27.28 0.74 -11.27
C PHE A 197 -26.79 2.06 -10.64
N PRO A 198 -25.48 2.32 -10.61
CA PRO A 198 -24.92 3.58 -10.10
C PRO A 198 -25.41 4.85 -10.82
N GLU A 199 -25.89 4.75 -12.07
CA GLU A 199 -26.48 5.89 -12.78
C GLU A 199 -27.70 6.48 -12.04
N GLY A 200 -28.49 5.64 -11.36
CA GLY A 200 -29.61 6.13 -10.55
C GLY A 200 -29.14 6.92 -9.34
N PHE A 201 -28.04 6.48 -8.70
CA PHE A 201 -27.40 7.22 -7.61
C PHE A 201 -26.79 8.55 -8.10
N ARG A 202 -26.17 8.56 -9.28
CA ARG A 202 -25.67 9.81 -9.89
C ARG A 202 -26.79 10.83 -10.09
N LYS A 203 -27.95 10.41 -10.61
CA LYS A 203 -29.13 11.29 -10.80
C LYS A 203 -29.61 11.86 -9.46
N LEU A 204 -29.60 11.04 -8.41
CA LEU A 204 -29.91 11.47 -7.05
C LEU A 204 -28.93 12.54 -6.54
N LEU A 205 -27.62 12.34 -6.71
CA LEU A 205 -26.62 13.34 -6.30
C LEU A 205 -26.83 14.69 -7.02
N VAL A 206 -27.22 14.65 -8.29
CA VAL A 206 -27.55 15.87 -9.05
C VAL A 206 -28.84 16.51 -8.55
N SER A 207 -29.89 15.74 -8.26
CA SER A 207 -31.16 16.29 -7.76
C SER A 207 -31.03 16.91 -6.37
N GLU A 208 -30.18 16.34 -5.52
CA GLU A 208 -29.89 16.87 -4.18
C GLU A 208 -28.91 18.05 -4.21
N GLY A 209 -28.51 18.53 -5.40
CA GLY A 209 -27.70 19.73 -5.56
C GLY A 209 -26.25 19.58 -5.10
N MET A 210 -25.70 18.36 -5.09
CA MET A 210 -24.30 18.13 -4.75
C MET A 210 -23.39 18.92 -5.70
N ALA A 211 -22.58 19.81 -5.13
CA ALA A 211 -21.55 20.52 -5.88
C ALA A 211 -20.61 19.53 -6.57
N GLY A 212 -20.45 19.66 -7.89
CA GLY A 212 -19.61 18.76 -8.68
C GLY A 212 -20.27 17.46 -9.13
N ALA A 213 -21.51 17.14 -8.72
CA ALA A 213 -22.18 15.91 -9.18
C ALA A 213 -22.42 15.85 -10.70
N ALA A 214 -22.48 17.01 -11.36
CA ALA A 214 -22.52 17.11 -12.82
C ALA A 214 -21.21 16.65 -13.51
N THR A 215 -20.10 16.51 -12.78
CA THR A 215 -18.81 16.06 -13.34
C THR A 215 -18.71 14.54 -13.49
N PHE A 216 -19.62 13.80 -12.86
CA PHE A 216 -19.74 12.36 -13.05
C PHE A 216 -20.27 12.06 -14.46
N LEU A 217 -19.70 11.04 -15.10
CA LEU A 217 -20.16 10.60 -16.42
C LEU A 217 -21.61 10.13 -16.37
N THR A 218 -22.35 10.31 -17.46
CA THR A 218 -23.68 9.70 -17.64
C THR A 218 -23.54 8.27 -18.15
N ASN A 219 -24.60 7.47 -18.01
CA ASN A 219 -24.72 6.12 -18.56
C ASN A 219 -23.69 5.12 -17.99
N GLN A 220 -23.51 5.12 -16.67
CA GLN A 220 -22.53 4.26 -15.99
C GLN A 220 -23.00 2.81 -15.77
N THR A 221 -23.50 2.17 -16.83
CA THR A 221 -23.92 0.76 -16.83
C THR A 221 -22.79 -0.12 -17.40
N GLY A 222 -22.09 -0.86 -16.54
CA GLY A 222 -20.97 -1.75 -16.93
C GLY A 222 -19.58 -1.18 -16.58
N PRO A 223 -18.56 -1.32 -17.46
CA PRO A 223 -17.20 -0.84 -17.19
C PRO A 223 -17.15 0.69 -17.14
N LEU A 224 -16.52 1.22 -16.09
CA LEU A 224 -16.21 2.65 -15.96
C LEU A 224 -15.07 3.01 -16.90
N THR A 225 -15.40 3.76 -17.95
CA THR A 225 -14.45 4.27 -18.94
C THR A 225 -13.77 5.57 -18.51
N ALA A 226 -14.19 6.14 -17.39
CA ALA A 226 -13.67 7.39 -16.83
C ALA A 226 -12.19 7.30 -16.45
N THR A 227 -11.51 8.46 -16.43
CA THR A 227 -10.10 8.55 -15.96
C THR A 227 -9.98 8.33 -14.46
N ASN A 228 -10.94 8.86 -13.71
CA ASN A 228 -10.95 8.85 -12.25
C ASN A 228 -12.25 8.21 -11.77
N ALA A 229 -12.27 7.78 -10.50
CA ALA A 229 -13.46 7.22 -9.88
C ALA A 229 -13.64 7.74 -8.45
N THR A 230 -14.89 7.82 -8.03
CA THR A 230 -15.29 8.08 -6.65
C THR A 230 -16.19 6.95 -6.18
N ILE A 231 -15.87 6.35 -5.04
CA ILE A 231 -16.64 5.29 -4.41
C ILE A 231 -17.27 5.88 -3.15
N PHE A 232 -18.59 5.89 -3.10
CA PHE A 232 -19.37 6.35 -1.97
C PHE A 232 -19.74 5.16 -1.10
N VAL A 233 -19.37 5.22 0.18
CA VAL A 233 -19.77 4.24 1.19
C VAL A 233 -20.81 4.89 2.09
N LEU A 234 -22.04 4.42 1.96
CA LEU A 234 -23.22 4.96 2.60
C LEU A 234 -23.54 4.17 3.86
N GLY A 235 -23.78 4.88 4.96
CA GLY A 235 -24.09 4.32 6.27
C GLY A 235 -25.58 4.26 6.55
N GLY A 236 -25.92 4.09 7.82
CA GLY A 236 -27.31 4.14 8.29
C GLY A 236 -27.94 5.52 8.17
N LEU A 237 -29.25 5.57 8.47
CA LEU A 237 -29.99 6.80 8.63
C LEU A 237 -29.38 7.62 9.78
N GLU A 238 -29.10 8.89 9.50
CA GLU A 238 -28.63 9.85 10.50
C GLU A 238 -29.81 10.59 11.14
N SER A 239 -30.82 10.90 10.34
CA SER A 239 -32.10 11.43 10.81
C SER A 239 -33.24 10.82 10.00
N GLN A 240 -34.31 10.45 10.69
CA GLN A 240 -35.52 9.92 10.10
C GLN A 240 -36.69 10.83 10.47
N SER A 241 -37.43 11.27 9.46
CA SER A 241 -38.72 11.93 9.66
C SER A 241 -39.81 11.15 8.95
N ILE A 242 -40.87 10.84 9.70
CA ILE A 242 -42.04 10.11 9.23
C ILE A 242 -43.12 11.05 8.65
N LEU A 243 -42.90 12.36 8.71
CA LEU A 243 -43.85 13.37 8.23
C LEU A 243 -43.72 13.52 6.71
N ALA A 244 -44.86 13.54 6.02
CA ALA A 244 -44.91 13.80 4.58
C ALA A 244 -44.31 15.18 4.27
N GLY A 245 -43.30 15.21 3.39
CA GLY A 245 -42.56 16.44 3.04
C GLY A 245 -41.31 16.71 3.88
N ALA A 246 -40.99 15.86 4.87
CA ALA A 246 -39.74 15.96 5.61
C ALA A 246 -38.62 15.12 4.97
N SER A 247 -37.38 15.61 5.05
CA SER A 247 -36.21 14.93 4.49
C SER A 247 -35.67 13.89 5.49
N ASN A 248 -35.41 12.69 5.01
CA ASN A 248 -34.54 11.74 5.70
C ASN A 248 -33.09 12.09 5.38
N SER A 249 -32.17 11.85 6.29
CA SER A 249 -30.75 12.04 6.00
C SER A 249 -30.00 10.73 6.21
N LEU A 250 -29.09 10.45 5.28
CA LEU A 250 -28.24 9.29 5.30
C LEU A 250 -26.79 9.72 5.42
N ARG A 251 -26.08 9.11 6.36
CA ARG A 251 -24.68 9.44 6.60
C ARG A 251 -23.79 8.84 5.53
N VAL A 252 -22.89 9.63 4.97
CA VAL A 252 -21.78 9.10 4.17
C VAL A 252 -20.67 8.69 5.14
N VAL A 253 -20.42 7.37 5.25
CA VAL A 253 -19.39 6.83 6.15
C VAL A 253 -18.02 7.23 5.66
N ALA A 254 -17.76 6.97 4.39
CA ALA A 254 -16.51 7.30 3.75
C ALA A 254 -16.71 7.54 2.24
N THR A 255 -15.86 8.38 1.68
CA THR A 255 -15.72 8.56 0.24
C THR A 255 -14.30 8.17 -0.14
N TYR A 256 -14.15 7.24 -1.09
CA TYR A 256 -12.85 6.89 -1.65
C TYR A 256 -12.72 7.52 -3.03
N GLU A 257 -11.59 8.14 -3.31
CA GLU A 257 -11.29 8.75 -4.61
C GLU A 257 -10.06 8.10 -5.21
N VAL A 258 -10.16 7.72 -6.47
CA VAL A 258 -9.07 7.20 -7.29
C VAL A 258 -8.82 8.19 -8.41
N ASP A 259 -7.66 8.83 -8.40
CA ASP A 259 -7.28 9.82 -9.42
C ASP A 259 -5.99 9.46 -10.12
N PHE A 260 -6.00 9.60 -11.45
CA PHE A 260 -4.86 9.53 -12.33
C PHE A 260 -4.61 10.93 -12.91
N VAL A 261 -3.38 11.39 -12.77
CA VAL A 261 -2.93 12.71 -13.20
C VAL A 261 -1.69 12.54 -14.03
N SER A 262 -1.71 13.02 -15.27
CA SER A 262 -0.53 13.08 -16.12
C SER A 262 0.38 14.20 -15.64
N THR A 263 1.67 13.92 -15.50
CA THR A 263 2.68 14.85 -15.03
C THR A 263 3.75 15.05 -16.10
N THR A 264 4.31 16.25 -16.18
CA THR A 264 5.36 16.62 -17.14
C THR A 264 6.76 16.62 -16.53
N SER A 265 6.86 16.71 -15.20
CA SER A 265 8.14 16.80 -14.48
C SER A 265 8.10 15.96 -13.19
N PRO A 266 8.73 14.77 -13.16
CA PRO A 266 9.13 13.97 -14.31
C PRO A 266 7.92 13.49 -15.14
N PRO A 267 8.12 13.16 -16.44
CA PRO A 267 7.04 12.69 -17.30
C PRO A 267 6.51 11.34 -16.82
N GLY A 268 5.21 11.26 -16.59
CA GLY A 268 4.59 10.05 -16.07
C GLY A 268 3.12 10.19 -15.73
N THR A 269 2.63 9.19 -15.01
CA THR A 269 1.28 9.23 -14.42
C THR A 269 1.38 9.09 -12.93
N TYR A 270 0.92 10.11 -12.23
CA TYR A 270 0.67 10.08 -10.80
C TYR A 270 -0.71 9.48 -10.56
N ALA A 271 -0.76 8.37 -9.82
CA ALA A 271 -2.01 7.78 -9.39
C ALA A 271 -2.12 7.80 -7.87
N SER A 272 -3.32 8.04 -7.38
CA SER A 272 -3.55 8.22 -5.95
C SER A 272 -4.91 7.66 -5.57
N VAL A 273 -4.94 6.97 -4.43
CA VAL A 273 -6.17 6.51 -3.81
C VAL A 273 -6.26 7.12 -2.42
N ARG A 274 -7.38 7.76 -2.16
CA ARG A 274 -7.63 8.53 -0.94
C ARG A 274 -8.94 8.14 -0.32
N ARG A 275 -9.00 8.16 1.00
CA ARG A 275 -10.20 7.99 1.81
C ARG A 275 -10.49 9.30 2.55
N TYR A 276 -11.75 9.71 2.49
CA TYR A 276 -12.28 10.87 3.21
C TYR A 276 -13.42 10.43 4.11
N VAL A 277 -13.48 10.96 5.32
CA VAL A 277 -14.54 10.70 6.30
C VAL A 277 -15.18 12.01 6.72
N GLY A 278 -16.50 12.03 6.88
CA GLY A 278 -17.22 13.16 7.46
C GLY A 278 -17.17 14.46 6.64
N GLY A 279 -17.07 14.36 5.30
CA GLY A 279 -17.00 15.54 4.43
C GLY A 279 -15.70 16.35 4.52
N ASN A 280 -14.66 15.79 5.14
CA ASN A 280 -13.37 16.44 5.27
C ASN A 280 -12.76 16.76 3.89
N ALA A 281 -12.18 17.97 3.77
CA ALA A 281 -11.42 18.37 2.59
C ALA A 281 -10.07 17.64 2.47
N LYS A 282 -9.56 17.10 3.59
CA LYS A 282 -8.29 16.37 3.66
C LYS A 282 -8.53 14.87 3.78
N PRO A 283 -7.75 14.03 3.09
CA PRO A 283 -7.88 12.59 3.22
C PRO A 283 -7.43 12.14 4.61
N THR A 284 -8.16 11.19 5.20
CA THR A 284 -7.76 10.54 6.47
C THR A 284 -6.65 9.53 6.22
N ASP A 285 -6.78 8.78 5.12
CA ASP A 285 -5.88 7.71 4.73
C ASP A 285 -5.68 7.78 3.22
N TYR A 286 -4.45 7.54 2.77
CA TYR A 286 -4.14 7.54 1.35
C TYR A 286 -2.84 6.80 1.06
N TYR A 287 -2.70 6.41 -0.20
CA TYR A 287 -1.41 6.05 -0.78
C TYR A 287 -1.30 6.70 -2.16
N HIS A 288 -0.07 6.82 -2.63
CA HIS A 288 0.20 7.32 -3.97
C HIS A 288 1.21 6.43 -4.68
N SER A 289 1.20 6.53 -5.99
CA SER A 289 2.06 5.74 -6.88
C SER A 289 2.43 6.58 -8.08
N PHE A 290 3.67 6.46 -8.52
CA PHE A 290 4.16 7.16 -9.70
C PHE A 290 4.68 6.17 -10.71
N TYR A 291 4.08 6.20 -11.90
CA TYR A 291 4.44 5.36 -13.03
C TYR A 291 5.22 6.22 -14.04
N PRO A 292 6.56 6.07 -14.10
CA PRO A 292 7.36 6.85 -15.04
C PRO A 292 7.04 6.45 -16.49
N GLY A 293 7.04 7.45 -17.39
CA GLY A 293 6.85 7.26 -18.83
C GLY A 293 5.48 7.71 -19.37
N GLU A 294 5.47 8.07 -20.65
CA GLU A 294 4.37 8.78 -21.33
C GLU A 294 3.15 7.87 -21.67
N ASP A 295 3.34 6.55 -21.73
CA ASP A 295 2.30 5.58 -22.16
C ASP A 295 1.25 5.25 -21.08
N ASN A 296 1.35 5.83 -19.87
CA ASN A 296 0.50 5.47 -18.74
C ASN A 296 -0.83 6.26 -18.66
N GLY A 297 -1.08 7.22 -19.58
CA GLY A 297 -2.16 8.22 -19.46
C GLY A 297 -3.27 8.22 -20.54
N THR A 298 -3.00 7.87 -21.79
CA THR A 298 -3.97 8.03 -22.91
C THR A 298 -4.78 6.77 -23.23
N GLY A 299 -4.26 5.57 -22.94
CA GLY A 299 -4.97 4.28 -22.99
C GLY A 299 -4.88 3.46 -21.69
N GLY A 300 -4.53 4.14 -20.59
CA GLY A 300 -4.02 3.54 -19.34
C GLY A 300 -5.04 2.77 -18.50
N PHE A 301 -4.56 2.27 -17.36
CA PHE A 301 -5.22 1.43 -16.34
C PHE A 301 -6.74 1.62 -16.20
N ARG A 302 -7.49 0.92 -17.05
CA ARG A 302 -8.95 1.00 -17.13
C ARG A 302 -9.52 -0.34 -17.56
N PRO A 303 -10.74 -0.68 -17.14
CA PRO A 303 -11.64 0.14 -16.32
C PRO A 303 -11.27 0.15 -14.83
N LEU A 304 -11.62 1.22 -14.12
CA LEU A 304 -11.42 1.33 -12.66
C LEU A 304 -12.48 0.58 -11.86
N ALA A 305 -13.68 0.45 -12.43
CA ALA A 305 -14.73 -0.39 -11.87
C ALA A 305 -15.59 -1.01 -12.97
N VAL A 306 -16.24 -2.13 -12.66
CA VAL A 306 -17.30 -2.71 -13.50
C VAL A 306 -18.49 -3.01 -12.60
N ASN A 307 -19.63 -2.43 -12.94
CA ASN A 307 -20.86 -2.56 -12.16
C ASN A 307 -21.75 -3.68 -12.73
N PHE A 308 -22.22 -4.56 -11.85
CA PHE A 308 -23.19 -5.61 -12.13
C PHE A 308 -24.48 -5.29 -11.38
N GLY A 309 -25.51 -4.85 -12.10
CA GLY A 309 -26.77 -4.40 -11.52
C GLY A 309 -27.72 -5.54 -11.15
N ARG A 310 -28.79 -5.20 -10.42
CA ARG A 310 -29.92 -6.11 -10.13
C ARG A 310 -30.54 -6.54 -11.47
N ALA A 311 -30.68 -7.85 -11.66
CA ALA A 311 -31.26 -8.49 -12.84
C ALA A 311 -30.99 -7.77 -14.18
N ALA A 312 -29.74 -7.81 -14.68
CA ALA A 312 -29.53 -7.65 -16.11
C ALA A 312 -29.95 -8.96 -16.81
N LEU A 313 -30.95 -8.89 -17.69
CA LEU A 313 -31.28 -9.99 -18.60
C LEU A 313 -30.01 -10.38 -19.40
N GLY A 314 -29.48 -11.59 -19.20
CA GLY A 314 -28.57 -12.22 -20.17
C GLY A 314 -27.09 -12.44 -19.80
N GLY A 315 -26.71 -12.62 -18.53
CA GLY A 315 -25.32 -12.95 -18.15
C GLY A 315 -25.18 -14.12 -17.18
N THR A 316 -24.31 -15.09 -17.47
CA THR A 316 -23.97 -16.28 -16.63
C THR A 316 -23.34 -15.95 -15.26
N TYR A 317 -23.06 -14.68 -14.93
CA TYR A 317 -22.57 -14.24 -13.61
C TYR A 317 -23.59 -13.40 -12.83
N ASN A 318 -24.82 -13.27 -13.33
CA ASN A 318 -25.93 -12.77 -12.53
C ASN A 318 -26.43 -13.91 -11.64
N VAL A 319 -25.54 -14.44 -10.80
CA VAL A 319 -25.79 -15.57 -9.90
C VAL A 319 -26.72 -15.13 -8.74
N ALA A 320 -26.88 -13.83 -8.55
CA ALA A 320 -27.74 -13.24 -7.53
C ALA A 320 -28.57 -12.09 -8.14
N PRO A 321 -29.77 -12.38 -8.68
CA PRO A 321 -30.66 -11.38 -9.30
C PRO A 321 -30.94 -10.14 -8.42
N ASN A 322 -30.83 -10.33 -7.10
CA ASN A 322 -31.13 -9.32 -6.08
C ASN A 322 -29.90 -8.72 -5.40
N HIS A 323 -28.67 -9.17 -5.71
CA HIS A 323 -27.45 -8.69 -5.05
C HIS A 323 -26.48 -8.07 -6.08
N PRO A 324 -26.63 -6.78 -6.41
CA PRO A 324 -25.72 -6.10 -7.31
C PRO A 324 -24.34 -5.95 -6.65
N PHE A 325 -23.29 -6.02 -7.46
CA PHE A 325 -21.91 -5.89 -6.99
C PHE A 325 -21.04 -5.15 -8.01
N THR A 326 -19.90 -4.66 -7.54
CA THR A 326 -18.93 -3.93 -8.33
C THR A 326 -17.56 -4.57 -8.20
N PHE A 327 -16.91 -4.79 -9.34
CA PHE A 327 -15.48 -5.06 -9.39
C PHE A 327 -14.72 -3.75 -9.34
N LEU A 328 -13.73 -3.65 -8.47
CA LEU A 328 -12.90 -2.47 -8.27
C LEU A 328 -11.44 -2.82 -8.48
N TRP A 329 -10.73 -1.98 -9.24
CA TRP A 329 -9.29 -2.09 -9.45
C TRP A 329 -8.60 -0.81 -9.03
N TRP A 330 -7.53 -0.97 -8.26
CA TRP A 330 -6.72 0.13 -7.77
C TRP A 330 -5.30 0.07 -8.34
N PRO A 331 -4.66 1.25 -8.54
CA PRO A 331 -3.29 1.32 -9.06
C PRO A 331 -2.31 0.61 -8.12
N ASP A 332 -1.54 -0.33 -8.63
CA ASP A 332 -0.61 -1.15 -7.83
C ASP A 332 0.78 -0.49 -7.70
N PRO A 333 1.20 -0.06 -6.50
CA PRO A 333 2.52 0.53 -6.30
C PRO A 333 3.69 -0.41 -6.64
N LEU A 334 3.46 -1.72 -6.74
CA LEU A 334 4.49 -2.70 -7.09
C LEU A 334 4.67 -2.87 -8.60
N VAL A 335 3.80 -2.28 -9.42
CA VAL A 335 3.87 -2.36 -10.87
C VAL A 335 4.60 -1.13 -11.42
N THR A 336 5.52 -1.36 -12.36
CA THR A 336 6.35 -0.31 -12.96
C THR A 336 5.63 0.50 -14.02
N ARG A 337 4.64 -0.09 -14.70
CA ARG A 337 3.88 0.55 -15.78
C ARG A 337 2.41 0.12 -15.79
N LEU A 338 1.54 1.07 -16.01
CA LEU A 338 0.11 0.86 -16.21
C LEU A 338 -0.09 0.50 -17.69
N GLY A 339 -0.02 -0.79 -18.03
CA GLY A 339 -0.14 -1.24 -19.42
C GLY A 339 -1.35 -0.64 -20.16
N GLY A 340 -1.21 -0.40 -21.46
CA GLY A 340 -2.28 0.09 -22.32
C GLY A 340 -3.01 -1.05 -23.03
N ALA A 341 -4.31 -1.19 -22.80
CA ALA A 341 -5.17 -1.88 -23.76
C ALA A 341 -6.45 -1.07 -23.90
N PRO A 342 -7.13 -1.16 -25.04
CA PRO A 342 -8.38 -0.45 -25.25
C PRO A 342 -9.35 -0.73 -24.11
N VAL A 343 -9.93 0.35 -23.56
CA VAL A 343 -10.96 0.23 -22.54
C VAL A 343 -12.16 -0.48 -23.17
N PRO A 344 -12.68 -1.56 -22.56
CA PRO A 344 -13.87 -2.21 -23.07
C PRO A 344 -15.03 -1.21 -23.09
N VAL A 345 -15.80 -1.21 -24.18
CA VAL A 345 -16.87 -0.24 -24.39
C VAL A 345 -17.98 -0.45 -23.35
N ALA A 346 -18.40 0.63 -22.68
CA ALA A 346 -19.53 0.61 -21.77
C ALA A 346 -20.79 0.07 -22.48
N GLY A 347 -21.53 -0.82 -21.82
CA GLY A 347 -22.74 -1.42 -22.39
C GLY A 347 -22.54 -2.54 -23.43
N SER A 348 -21.31 -2.89 -23.82
CA SER A 348 -21.07 -4.03 -24.73
C SER A 348 -20.84 -5.32 -23.93
N PRO A 349 -21.69 -6.35 -24.06
CA PRO A 349 -21.34 -7.69 -23.66
C PRO A 349 -20.09 -8.19 -24.44
N PRO A 350 -19.23 -9.01 -23.83
CA PRO A 350 -19.28 -9.47 -22.45
C PRO A 350 -18.50 -8.53 -21.50
N LEU A 351 -19.13 -8.17 -20.37
CA LEU A 351 -18.47 -7.49 -19.23
C LEU A 351 -17.22 -8.25 -18.72
N ARG A 352 -17.09 -9.55 -19.04
CA ARG A 352 -15.90 -10.35 -18.76
C ARG A 352 -14.62 -9.80 -19.39
N SER A 353 -14.74 -9.16 -20.55
CA SER A 353 -13.59 -8.58 -21.25
C SER A 353 -12.86 -7.55 -20.39
N ALA A 354 -13.59 -6.87 -19.49
CA ALA A 354 -13.01 -5.95 -18.51
C ALA A 354 -12.19 -6.64 -17.42
N TYR A 355 -12.66 -7.78 -16.92
CA TYR A 355 -11.88 -8.59 -15.97
C TYR A 355 -10.60 -9.10 -16.64
N THR A 356 -10.70 -9.66 -17.84
CA THR A 356 -9.52 -10.15 -18.58
C THR A 356 -8.56 -9.02 -18.96
N ASN A 357 -9.06 -7.81 -19.20
CA ASN A 357 -8.22 -6.65 -19.46
C ASN A 357 -7.40 -6.27 -18.21
N MET A 358 -8.04 -6.28 -17.04
CA MET A 358 -7.38 -5.91 -15.78
C MET A 358 -6.59 -7.05 -15.13
N ALA A 359 -6.80 -8.29 -15.58
CA ALA A 359 -6.06 -9.45 -15.11
C ALA A 359 -4.55 -9.25 -15.34
N GLY A 360 -3.77 -9.43 -14.28
CA GLY A 360 -2.31 -9.26 -14.32
C GLY A 360 -1.81 -7.81 -14.32
N ARG A 361 -2.70 -6.80 -14.36
CA ARG A 361 -2.30 -5.38 -14.31
C ARG A 361 -2.19 -4.81 -12.90
N THR A 362 -2.94 -5.39 -11.97
CA THR A 362 -2.92 -5.02 -10.55
C THR A 362 -3.17 -6.25 -9.70
N SER A 363 -2.52 -6.31 -8.54
CA SER A 363 -2.90 -7.22 -7.47
C SER A 363 -4.00 -6.66 -6.56
N LEU A 364 -4.28 -5.35 -6.65
CA LEU A 364 -5.28 -4.65 -5.86
C LEU A 364 -6.66 -4.70 -6.54
N PHE A 365 -7.26 -5.88 -6.46
CA PHE A 365 -8.61 -6.16 -6.93
C PHE A 365 -9.55 -6.45 -5.76
N THR A 366 -10.73 -5.83 -5.77
CA THR A 366 -11.73 -6.02 -4.72
C THR A 366 -13.11 -6.16 -5.35
N ILE A 367 -13.94 -7.03 -4.77
CA ILE A 367 -15.34 -7.20 -5.12
C ILE A 367 -16.15 -6.60 -3.98
N VAL A 368 -17.02 -5.63 -4.30
CA VAL A 368 -17.82 -4.93 -3.30
C VAL A 368 -19.30 -5.07 -3.64
N PRO A 369 -20.14 -5.56 -2.70
CA PRO A 369 -21.59 -5.56 -2.89
C PRO A 369 -22.10 -4.12 -2.82
N MET A 370 -23.03 -3.78 -3.71
CA MET A 370 -23.67 -2.46 -3.73
C MET A 370 -24.66 -2.28 -2.56
N PHE A 371 -25.12 -3.37 -1.95
CA PHE A 371 -25.91 -3.37 -0.70
C PHE A 371 -25.38 -4.45 0.26
N PRO A 372 -24.36 -4.13 1.10
CA PRO A 372 -23.72 -5.12 1.99
C PRO A 372 -24.61 -5.60 3.14
N GLY A 373 -25.47 -4.72 3.66
CA GLY A 373 -26.32 -5.00 4.83
C GLY A 373 -27.72 -5.55 4.52
N GLN A 374 -27.98 -6.03 3.30
CA GLN A 374 -29.28 -6.59 2.87
C GLN A 374 -29.28 -8.11 2.78
#